data_AF-B3KQC9-F1
#
_entry.id   AF-B3KQC9-F1
#
_cell.length_a   1.000
_cell.length_b   1.000
_cell.length_c   1.000
_cell.angle_alpha   90.00
_cell.angle_beta   90.00
_cell.angle_gamma   90.00
#
_symmetry.space_group_name_H-M   'P 1'
#
loop_
_entity.id
_entity.type
_entity.pdbx_description
1 polymer ?
#
loop_
_entity_poly.entity_id
_entity_poly.type
_entity_poly.pdbx_seq_one_letter_code
_entity_poly.pdbx_strand_id
1 'polypeptide(L)'
;MQGDQILMVNGEDVRNATQEAVAALLKCSLGTVTLEVGRIKAGPFHSERRPSQSSQVSEGSLSSFTFPLSGSSTSESLESSSKKNALASEIQGLRTVEMKKGPTDSLGISIAGGVGSPLGDVPIFIAMMHPTGVAAQTQKLRVGDRIVTICGTSTEGMTHTQAVNLLKNASGSIEMQVVAGGDVSVVTGHQQEPASSSLSFTGLTSSSIFQDDLGPPQCKSITLERGPDGLGFSIVGGYGSPHGDLPIYVKTVFAKGAASEDGRLKRGDQIIAVNGQSLEGVTHEEAVAILKRTKGTVTLMVLS
;
A
#
# COMPACT_ATOMS: atom_id res chain seq x y z
N MET A 1 26.06 -2.68 -23.97
CA MET A 1 26.78 -1.47 -23.52
C MET A 1 27.88 -1.91 -22.57
N GLN A 2 28.96 -1.12 -22.41
CA GLN A 2 29.99 -1.41 -21.41
C GLN A 2 29.51 -0.87 -20.06
N GLY A 3 29.58 -1.68 -19.01
CA GLY A 3 29.12 -1.30 -17.68
C GLY A 3 30.30 -0.97 -16.76
N ASP A 4 30.02 -0.19 -15.71
CA ASP A 4 30.94 0.09 -14.62
C ASP A 4 30.32 -0.50 -13.33
N GLN A 5 31.09 -1.32 -12.62
CA GLN A 5 30.67 -2.01 -11.39
C GLN A 5 31.41 -1.40 -10.19
N ILE A 6 30.67 -0.99 -9.16
CA ILE A 6 31.26 -0.54 -7.90
C ILE A 6 31.92 -1.74 -7.21
N LEU A 7 33.19 -1.59 -6.84
CA LEU A 7 33.98 -2.61 -6.14
C LEU A 7 34.03 -2.33 -4.64
N MET A 8 34.21 -1.06 -4.26
CA MET A 8 34.25 -0.62 -2.85
C MET A 8 33.52 0.69 -2.62
N VAL A 9 32.94 0.85 -1.42
CA VAL A 9 32.34 2.09 -0.89
C VAL A 9 33.01 2.40 0.45
N ASN A 10 33.66 3.56 0.57
CA ASN A 10 34.40 3.99 1.78
C ASN A 10 35.42 2.98 2.33
N GLY A 11 35.92 2.06 1.49
CA GLY A 11 36.84 0.98 1.87
C GLY A 11 36.16 -0.36 2.20
N GLU A 12 34.83 -0.45 2.17
CA GLU A 12 34.08 -1.71 2.32
C GLU A 12 33.85 -2.37 0.95
N ASP A 13 34.13 -3.66 0.83
CA ASP A 13 34.00 -4.44 -0.42
C ASP A 13 32.55 -4.79 -0.71
N VAL A 14 32.02 -4.26 -1.81
CA VAL A 14 30.61 -4.41 -2.20
C VAL A 14 30.41 -5.36 -3.39
N ARG A 15 31.45 -6.05 -3.87
CA ARG A 15 31.37 -6.89 -5.09
C ARG A 15 30.33 -8.00 -5.02
N ASN A 16 30.06 -8.52 -3.82
CA ASN A 16 29.05 -9.53 -3.52
C ASN A 16 27.89 -9.01 -2.65
N ALA A 17 27.82 -7.69 -2.39
CA ALA A 17 26.77 -7.09 -1.57
C ALA A 17 25.47 -6.91 -2.37
N THR A 18 24.31 -6.97 -1.70
CA THR A 18 23.03 -6.69 -2.38
C THR A 18 22.86 -5.19 -2.63
N GLN A 19 22.01 -4.83 -3.59
CA GLN A 19 21.75 -3.43 -3.93
C GLN A 19 21.24 -2.62 -2.72
N GLU A 20 20.51 -3.25 -1.81
CA GLU A 20 19.99 -2.66 -0.58
C GLU A 20 21.12 -2.36 0.41
N ALA A 21 22.09 -3.26 0.56
CA ALA A 21 23.26 -3.07 1.41
C ALA A 21 24.14 -1.91 0.91
N VAL A 22 24.44 -1.88 -0.39
CA VAL A 22 25.20 -0.77 -1.01
C VAL A 22 24.42 0.54 -0.89
N ALA A 23 23.11 0.54 -1.13
CA ALA A 23 22.27 1.72 -0.94
C ALA A 23 22.20 2.17 0.53
N ALA A 24 22.29 1.26 1.51
CA ALA A 24 22.35 1.62 2.92
C ALA A 24 23.70 2.28 3.27
N LEU A 25 24.82 1.70 2.86
CA LEU A 25 26.17 2.28 3.05
C LEU A 25 26.25 3.71 2.48
N LEU A 26 25.74 3.91 1.26
CA LEU A 26 25.69 5.23 0.62
C LEU A 26 24.77 6.22 1.37
N LYS A 27 23.63 5.77 1.90
CA LYS A 27 22.68 6.63 2.64
C LYS A 27 23.13 6.97 4.07
N CYS A 28 23.91 6.09 4.70
CA CYS A 28 24.47 6.30 6.04
C CYS A 28 25.81 7.07 6.02
N SER A 29 26.37 7.33 4.83
CA SER A 29 27.61 8.09 4.68
C SER A 29 27.41 9.59 4.91
N LEU A 30 27.89 10.09 6.05
CA LEU A 30 27.88 11.53 6.36
C LEU A 30 29.21 12.18 5.94
N GLY A 31 29.26 12.71 4.72
CA GLY A 31 30.41 13.45 4.18
C GLY A 31 30.81 13.01 2.77
N THR A 32 32.08 13.17 2.44
CA THR A 32 32.64 12.75 1.14
C THR A 32 32.69 11.23 1.04
N VAL A 33 31.90 10.65 0.13
CA VAL A 33 31.94 9.22 -0.20
C VAL A 33 33.11 8.93 -1.14
N THR A 34 33.89 7.90 -0.85
CA THR A 34 34.88 7.35 -1.78
C THR A 34 34.35 6.08 -2.44
N LEU A 35 34.50 5.97 -3.76
CA LEU A 35 34.03 4.85 -4.56
C LEU A 35 35.18 4.30 -5.39
N GLU A 36 35.42 3.00 -5.34
CA GLU A 36 36.29 2.32 -6.31
C GLU A 36 35.43 1.54 -7.29
N VAL A 37 35.71 1.67 -8.59
CA VAL A 37 34.81 1.23 -9.67
C VAL A 37 35.62 0.55 -10.79
N GLY A 38 35.24 -0.68 -11.14
CA GLY A 38 35.87 -1.48 -12.19
C GLY A 38 34.98 -1.55 -13.44
N ARG A 39 35.57 -1.36 -14.63
CA ARG A 39 34.82 -1.47 -15.90
C ARG A 39 34.59 -2.94 -16.25
N ILE A 40 33.33 -3.39 -16.24
CA ILE A 40 32.98 -4.76 -16.63
C ILE A 40 32.93 -4.90 -18.16
N LYS A 41 33.85 -5.69 -18.71
CA LYS A 41 33.85 -6.10 -20.11
C LYS A 41 32.96 -7.32 -20.28
N ALA A 42 31.71 -7.11 -20.69
CA ALA A 42 30.76 -8.18 -20.95
C ALA A 42 31.29 -9.16 -22.00
N GLY A 43 31.63 -10.38 -21.57
CA GLY A 43 31.77 -11.54 -22.45
C GLY A 43 30.40 -12.05 -22.92
N PRO A 44 30.33 -12.89 -23.97
CA PRO A 44 29.07 -13.41 -24.47
C PRO A 44 28.39 -14.32 -23.43
N PHE A 45 27.08 -14.15 -23.28
CA PHE A 45 26.25 -14.95 -22.38
C PHE A 45 26.35 -16.44 -22.72
N HIS A 46 26.53 -17.28 -21.69
CA HIS A 46 26.24 -18.71 -21.78
C HIS A 46 25.13 -19.06 -20.79
N SER A 47 24.06 -19.67 -21.31
CA SER A 47 22.95 -20.14 -20.49
C SER A 47 23.26 -21.53 -19.97
N GLU A 48 23.43 -21.68 -18.66
CA GLU A 48 23.54 -22.99 -18.00
C GLU A 48 22.17 -23.68 -17.96
N ARG A 49 21.81 -24.32 -19.08
CA ARG A 49 20.64 -25.18 -19.21
C ARG A 49 20.88 -26.49 -18.45
N ARG A 50 20.56 -26.46 -17.16
CA ARG A 50 20.63 -27.58 -16.20
C ARG A 50 20.09 -28.91 -16.77
N PRO A 51 20.92 -29.96 -16.91
CA PRO A 51 20.47 -31.33 -17.18
C PRO A 51 20.48 -32.18 -15.90
N SER A 52 19.54 -33.11 -15.78
CA SER A 52 19.52 -34.14 -14.74
C SER A 52 20.14 -35.45 -15.25
N GLN A 53 20.97 -36.09 -14.43
CA GLN A 53 21.33 -37.52 -14.56
C GLN A 53 21.52 -38.14 -13.15
N SER A 54 21.63 -39.47 -13.10
CA SER A 54 21.32 -40.30 -11.94
C SER A 54 22.48 -41.23 -11.55
N SER A 55 22.54 -41.56 -10.24
CA SER A 55 23.00 -42.83 -9.64
C SER A 55 24.36 -43.44 -10.02
N GLN A 56 25.23 -43.65 -9.01
CA GLN A 56 25.71 -44.97 -8.53
C GLN A 56 26.69 -44.77 -7.34
N VAL A 57 26.34 -45.14 -6.10
CA VAL A 57 26.45 -46.44 -5.37
C VAL A 57 27.86 -46.81 -4.88
N SER A 58 28.02 -46.87 -3.54
CA SER A 58 28.86 -47.79 -2.72
C SER A 58 28.81 -47.31 -1.25
N GLU A 59 28.12 -48.01 -0.35
CA GLU A 59 28.63 -49.08 0.55
C GLU A 59 29.31 -48.56 1.84
N GLY A 60 28.83 -48.99 3.01
CA GLY A 60 29.35 -48.59 4.34
C GLY A 60 28.30 -48.70 5.48
N SER A 61 28.43 -49.68 6.37
CA SER A 61 27.35 -50.13 7.26
C SER A 61 27.31 -49.54 8.68
N LEU A 62 26.08 -49.29 9.15
CA LEU A 62 25.52 -49.55 10.50
C LEU A 62 26.38 -49.34 11.76
N SER A 63 26.01 -48.35 12.59
CA SER A 63 26.06 -48.46 14.06
C SER A 63 24.98 -47.59 14.73
N SER A 64 24.62 -47.89 15.98
CA SER A 64 23.34 -47.49 16.60
C SER A 64 23.48 -46.82 17.97
N PHE A 65 22.43 -46.07 18.36
CA PHE A 65 22.10 -45.52 19.70
C PHE A 65 23.14 -44.70 20.49
N THR A 66 22.76 -43.50 20.93
CA THR A 66 22.54 -43.16 22.37
C THR A 66 21.87 -41.79 22.53
N PHE A 67 21.16 -41.60 23.65
CA PHE A 67 20.78 -40.29 24.18
C PHE A 67 21.78 -39.85 25.27
N PRO A 68 21.74 -38.59 25.71
CA PRO A 68 21.42 -38.41 27.14
C PRO A 68 20.33 -37.36 27.42
N LEU A 69 19.77 -37.44 28.63
CA LEU A 69 18.71 -36.61 29.18
C LEU A 69 19.25 -35.84 30.41
N SER A 70 18.94 -34.54 30.54
CA SER A 70 18.95 -33.82 31.83
C SER A 70 18.26 -32.44 31.68
N GLY A 71 17.47 -31.93 32.65
CA GLY A 71 16.99 -32.59 33.88
C GLY A 71 16.83 -31.70 35.12
N SER A 72 16.24 -30.50 35.03
CA SER A 72 15.84 -29.62 36.15
C SER A 72 14.84 -28.55 35.62
N SER A 73 13.80 -27.99 36.26
CA SER A 73 13.15 -28.03 37.60
C SER A 73 13.93 -27.42 38.78
N THR A 74 13.40 -26.53 39.64
CA THR A 74 12.06 -25.88 39.83
C THR A 74 12.25 -24.36 40.10
N SER A 75 11.34 -23.48 40.58
CA SER A 75 9.91 -23.49 40.99
C SER A 75 9.39 -22.03 41.13
N GLU A 76 8.24 -21.70 40.51
CA GLU A 76 7.15 -20.84 41.07
C GLU A 76 7.46 -19.33 41.39
N SER A 77 6.50 -18.41 41.59
CA SER A 77 5.02 -18.48 41.68
C SER A 77 4.34 -17.15 41.27
N LEU A 78 3.11 -17.23 40.70
CA LEU A 78 1.94 -16.32 40.86
C LEU A 78 2.06 -14.79 40.58
N GLU A 79 0.96 -14.05 40.34
CA GLU A 79 -0.18 -14.27 39.42
C GLU A 79 -0.94 -12.93 39.24
N SER A 80 -1.51 -12.64 38.06
CA SER A 80 -2.79 -11.92 37.97
C SER A 80 -3.44 -12.15 36.60
N SER A 81 -4.54 -12.91 36.62
CA SER A 81 -5.21 -13.41 35.42
C SER A 81 -6.03 -12.36 34.66
N SER A 82 -5.89 -12.34 33.33
CA SER A 82 -6.92 -11.86 32.38
C SER A 82 -6.81 -12.60 31.05
N LYS A 83 -7.11 -13.91 31.08
CA LYS A 83 -7.15 -14.76 29.88
C LYS A 83 -8.34 -14.37 29.00
N LYS A 84 -8.08 -13.93 27.77
CA LYS A 84 -9.10 -13.89 26.71
C LYS A 84 -8.50 -14.37 25.38
N ASN A 85 -8.95 -15.55 24.98
CA ASN A 85 -8.80 -16.26 23.70
C ASN A 85 -7.45 -16.17 22.96
N ALA A 86 -6.76 -17.31 22.88
CA ALA A 86 -5.73 -17.54 21.89
C ALA A 86 -6.35 -17.59 20.47
N LEU A 87 -6.27 -16.48 19.74
CA LEU A 87 -6.36 -16.40 18.28
C LEU A 87 -5.19 -15.57 17.72
N ALA A 88 -4.02 -15.71 18.36
CA ALA A 88 -2.76 -15.16 17.85
C ALA A 88 -2.25 -16.01 16.67
N SER A 89 -2.98 -15.98 15.56
CA SER A 89 -2.44 -16.38 14.26
C SER A 89 -1.15 -15.60 14.02
N GLU A 90 -0.12 -16.26 13.51
CA GLU A 90 1.26 -15.76 13.50
C GLU A 90 1.46 -14.63 12.48
N ILE A 91 1.03 -13.40 12.80
CA ILE A 91 1.12 -12.26 11.87
C ILE A 91 2.55 -11.71 11.83
N GLN A 92 3.38 -12.37 11.04
CA GLN A 92 4.71 -11.90 10.67
C GLN A 92 4.62 -10.47 10.11
N GLY A 93 5.29 -9.51 10.75
CA GLY A 93 5.26 -8.09 10.37
C GLY A 93 4.29 -7.19 11.15
N LEU A 94 3.67 -7.69 12.24
CA LEU A 94 2.95 -6.85 13.21
C LEU A 94 3.88 -5.81 13.85
N ARG A 95 3.47 -4.54 13.82
CA ARG A 95 4.19 -3.36 14.31
C ARG A 95 3.29 -2.53 15.22
N THR A 96 3.66 -2.42 16.50
CA THR A 96 3.04 -1.47 17.42
C THR A 96 3.63 -0.08 17.21
N VAL A 97 2.75 0.89 16.99
CA VAL A 97 3.07 2.30 16.80
C VAL A 97 2.36 3.11 17.86
N GLU A 98 3.14 3.79 18.70
CA GLU A 98 2.65 4.84 19.58
C GLU A 98 2.79 6.20 18.86
N MET A 99 1.75 7.03 18.92
CA MET A 99 1.77 8.39 18.37
C MET A 99 1.04 9.37 19.30
N LYS A 100 1.57 10.59 19.45
CA LYS A 100 1.07 11.58 20.40
C LYS A 100 0.29 12.68 19.69
N LYS A 101 -1.03 12.69 19.87
CA LYS A 101 -1.99 13.63 19.25
C LYS A 101 -2.37 14.71 20.25
N GLY A 102 -1.99 15.96 19.97
CA GLY A 102 -2.46 17.14 20.70
C GLY A 102 -3.94 17.45 20.47
N PRO A 103 -4.52 18.37 21.25
CA PRO A 103 -5.97 18.64 21.25
C PRO A 103 -6.51 19.21 19.93
N THR A 104 -5.63 19.80 19.11
CA THR A 104 -5.94 20.34 17.78
C THR A 104 -5.40 19.50 16.62
N ASP A 105 -4.70 18.40 16.92
CA ASP A 105 -3.89 17.71 15.92
C ASP A 105 -4.68 16.63 15.20
N SER A 106 -4.55 16.58 13.88
CA SER A 106 -4.93 15.41 13.10
C SER A 106 -3.76 14.42 13.05
N LEU A 107 -4.05 13.12 12.98
CA LEU A 107 -3.01 12.11 12.79
C LEU A 107 -2.29 12.24 11.44
N GLY A 108 -2.94 12.89 10.46
CA GLY A 108 -2.41 12.98 9.09
C GLY A 108 -2.39 11.62 8.37
N ILE A 109 -3.34 10.74 8.67
CA ILE A 109 -3.65 9.54 7.87
C ILE A 109 -5.13 9.51 7.50
N SER A 110 -5.42 9.04 6.29
CA SER A 110 -6.75 8.60 5.87
C SER A 110 -6.78 7.09 5.87
N ILE A 111 -7.86 6.51 6.39
CA ILE A 111 -8.09 5.06 6.38
C ILE A 111 -9.13 4.68 5.33
N ALA A 112 -9.08 3.46 4.83
CA ALA A 112 -10.10 2.86 3.96
C ALA A 112 -10.41 1.43 4.41
N GLY A 113 -11.43 0.81 3.79
CA GLY A 113 -11.93 -0.51 4.18
C GLY A 113 -12.84 -0.50 5.42
N GLY A 114 -13.13 -1.69 5.91
CA GLY A 114 -14.11 -1.98 6.96
C GLY A 114 -15.36 -2.68 6.40
N VAL A 115 -16.13 -3.30 7.29
CA VAL A 115 -17.39 -3.97 6.93
C VAL A 115 -18.38 -2.96 6.35
N GLY A 116 -18.99 -3.32 5.22
CA GLY A 116 -19.89 -2.45 4.45
C GLY A 116 -19.20 -1.27 3.75
N SER A 117 -17.88 -1.29 3.58
CA SER A 117 -17.19 -0.27 2.76
C SER A 117 -17.48 -0.47 1.26
N PRO A 118 -17.31 0.56 0.40
CA PRO A 118 -17.54 0.41 -1.05
C PRO A 118 -16.48 -0.49 -1.73
N LEU A 119 -15.42 -0.85 -1.01
CA LEU A 119 -14.41 -1.82 -1.43
C LEU A 119 -14.81 -3.26 -1.07
N GLY A 120 -16.03 -3.46 -0.52
CA GLY A 120 -16.46 -4.69 0.14
C GLY A 120 -15.98 -4.78 1.59
N ASP A 121 -16.11 -5.97 2.18
CA ASP A 121 -15.69 -6.27 3.56
C ASP A 121 -14.16 -6.49 3.68
N VAL A 122 -13.38 -5.60 3.07
CA VAL A 122 -11.92 -5.60 3.16
C VAL A 122 -11.46 -5.09 4.53
N PRO A 123 -10.31 -5.54 5.06
CA PRO A 123 -9.75 -5.03 6.31
C PRO A 123 -9.51 -3.52 6.27
N ILE A 124 -9.44 -2.89 7.44
CA ILE A 124 -9.16 -1.46 7.54
C ILE A 124 -7.67 -1.21 7.32
N PHE A 125 -7.30 -0.28 6.43
CA PHE A 125 -5.90 0.02 6.07
C PHE A 125 -5.63 1.51 5.91
N ILE A 126 -4.36 1.91 5.95
CA ILE A 126 -3.92 3.30 5.70
C ILE A 126 -3.93 3.57 4.19
N ALA A 127 -4.91 4.33 3.72
CA ALA A 127 -5.06 4.67 2.30
C ALA A 127 -4.20 5.86 1.87
N MET A 128 -4.03 6.85 2.74
CA MET A 128 -3.19 8.03 2.49
C MET A 128 -2.49 8.47 3.77
N MET A 129 -1.32 9.10 3.63
CA MET A 129 -0.55 9.67 4.74
C MET A 129 0.03 11.04 4.36
N HIS A 130 -0.17 12.03 5.22
CA HIS A 130 0.30 13.39 5.03
C HIS A 130 1.78 13.51 5.47
N PRO A 131 2.71 14.01 4.63
CA PRO A 131 4.14 13.97 4.93
C PRO A 131 4.58 14.65 6.24
N THR A 132 3.84 15.65 6.71
CA THR A 132 4.11 16.34 7.99
C THR A 132 3.23 15.88 9.16
N GLY A 133 2.30 14.95 8.92
CA GLY A 133 1.33 14.48 9.92
C GLY A 133 1.97 13.68 11.05
N VAL A 134 1.32 13.62 12.21
CA VAL A 134 1.82 12.92 13.41
C VAL A 134 2.14 11.44 13.11
N ALA A 135 1.31 10.76 12.33
CA ALA A 135 1.53 9.39 11.88
C ALA A 135 2.80 9.24 11.02
N ALA A 136 3.09 10.19 10.13
CA ALA A 136 4.31 10.19 9.31
C ALA A 136 5.57 10.44 10.15
N GLN A 137 5.48 11.29 11.17
CA GLN A 137 6.57 11.54 12.12
C GLN A 137 7.01 10.28 12.89
N THR A 138 6.13 9.26 13.02
CA THR A 138 6.50 7.98 13.64
C THR A 138 7.53 7.19 12.84
N GLN A 139 7.61 7.39 11.51
CA GLN A 139 8.38 6.60 10.53
C GLN A 139 8.11 5.08 10.55
N LYS A 140 7.16 4.59 11.35
CA LYS A 140 6.80 3.17 11.50
C LYS A 140 5.60 2.75 10.65
N LEU A 141 4.77 3.71 10.25
CA LEU A 141 3.59 3.52 9.41
C LEU A 141 3.91 3.80 7.93
N ARG A 142 3.17 3.13 7.04
CA ARG A 142 3.22 3.30 5.59
C ARG A 142 1.80 3.31 5.01
N VAL A 143 1.65 3.89 3.82
CA VAL A 143 0.45 3.66 3.00
C VAL A 143 0.39 2.18 2.61
N GLY A 144 -0.80 1.59 2.63
CA GLY A 144 -1.03 0.15 2.46
C GLY A 144 -0.95 -0.68 3.75
N ASP A 145 -0.45 -0.13 4.86
CA ASP A 145 -0.43 -0.88 6.13
C ASP A 145 -1.86 -1.20 6.61
N ARG A 146 -2.15 -2.49 6.80
CA ARG A 146 -3.42 -2.96 7.38
C ARG A 146 -3.40 -2.70 8.89
N ILE A 147 -4.45 -2.07 9.37
CA ILE A 147 -4.66 -1.74 10.77
C ILE A 147 -5.30 -2.95 11.45
N VAL A 148 -4.72 -3.39 12.57
CA VAL A 148 -5.18 -4.54 13.37
C VAL A 148 -5.82 -4.08 14.68
N THR A 149 -5.25 -3.05 15.34
CA THR A 149 -5.88 -2.43 16.51
C THR A 149 -5.74 -0.91 16.52
N ILE A 150 -6.70 -0.25 17.18
CA ILE A 150 -6.71 1.19 17.47
C ILE A 150 -7.03 1.34 18.97
N CYS A 151 -6.11 1.92 19.74
CA CYS A 151 -6.22 2.07 21.20
C CYS A 151 -6.58 0.75 21.92
N GLY A 152 -5.94 -0.36 21.52
CA GLY A 152 -6.21 -1.69 22.06
C GLY A 152 -7.51 -2.36 21.57
N THR A 153 -8.35 -1.66 20.80
CA THR A 153 -9.57 -2.24 20.21
C THR A 153 -9.26 -2.85 18.85
N SER A 154 -9.64 -4.11 18.61
CA SER A 154 -9.47 -4.76 17.29
C SER A 154 -10.31 -4.07 16.22
N THR A 155 -9.75 -3.90 15.02
CA THR A 155 -10.44 -3.39 13.81
C THR A 155 -11.18 -4.49 13.03
N GLU A 156 -11.03 -5.76 13.42
CA GLU A 156 -11.70 -6.89 12.76
C GLU A 156 -13.23 -6.79 12.91
N GLY A 157 -13.96 -6.92 11.81
CA GLY A 157 -15.41 -6.77 11.77
C GLY A 157 -15.94 -5.34 11.94
N MET A 158 -15.07 -4.33 12.11
CA MET A 158 -15.50 -2.94 12.25
C MET A 158 -15.94 -2.33 10.92
N THR A 159 -16.95 -1.46 10.96
CA THR A 159 -17.28 -0.58 9.84
C THR A 159 -16.28 0.57 9.73
N HIS A 160 -16.15 1.14 8.54
CA HIS A 160 -15.31 2.32 8.29
C HIS A 160 -15.54 3.44 9.33
N THR A 161 -16.81 3.78 9.58
CA THR A 161 -17.22 4.83 10.52
C THR A 161 -16.83 4.53 11.96
N GLN A 162 -16.83 3.27 12.40
CA GLN A 162 -16.39 2.90 13.75
C GLN A 162 -14.90 3.18 13.96
N ALA A 163 -14.04 2.79 13.00
CA ALA A 163 -12.60 3.08 13.08
C ALA A 163 -12.28 4.57 12.93
N VAL A 164 -12.98 5.31 12.07
CA VAL A 164 -12.85 6.78 11.99
C VAL A 164 -13.22 7.42 13.33
N ASN A 165 -14.28 6.96 13.99
CA ASN A 165 -14.69 7.47 15.30
C ASN A 165 -13.66 7.14 16.40
N LEU A 166 -13.03 5.97 16.38
CA LEU A 166 -11.91 5.66 17.28
C LEU A 166 -10.74 6.62 17.09
N LEU A 167 -10.28 6.85 15.85
CA LEU A 167 -9.17 7.76 15.56
C LEU A 167 -9.49 9.25 15.84
N LYS A 168 -10.76 9.64 15.69
CA LYS A 168 -11.24 10.99 16.06
C LYS A 168 -11.27 11.18 17.58
N ASN A 169 -11.85 10.23 18.32
CA ASN A 169 -12.06 10.34 19.77
C ASN A 169 -10.79 10.05 20.59
N ALA A 170 -9.88 9.21 20.08
CA ALA A 170 -8.57 9.01 20.68
C ALA A 170 -7.78 10.33 20.75
N SER A 171 -7.13 10.59 21.88
CA SER A 171 -6.39 11.84 22.16
C SER A 171 -5.32 11.58 23.21
N GLY A 172 -4.28 12.41 23.26
CA GLY A 172 -3.10 12.12 24.08
C GLY A 172 -2.18 11.11 23.38
N SER A 173 -1.82 10.00 24.04
CA SER A 173 -1.05 8.93 23.39
C SER A 173 -1.98 7.87 22.79
N ILE A 174 -1.67 7.46 21.57
CA ILE A 174 -2.49 6.56 20.74
C ILE A 174 -1.62 5.38 20.36
N GLU A 175 -1.88 4.21 20.95
CA GLU A 175 -1.32 2.95 20.49
C GLU A 175 -2.14 2.43 19.31
N MET A 176 -1.46 2.00 18.26
CA MET A 176 -2.04 1.47 17.04
C MET A 176 -1.18 0.32 16.54
N GLN A 177 -1.77 -0.86 16.32
CA GLN A 177 -1.03 -2.01 15.81
C GLN A 177 -1.38 -2.22 14.34
N VAL A 178 -0.35 -2.27 13.48
CA VAL A 178 -0.50 -2.46 12.04
C VAL A 178 0.35 -3.61 11.53
N VAL A 179 0.00 -4.18 10.39
CA VAL A 179 0.78 -5.19 9.67
C VAL A 179 1.10 -4.66 8.28
N ALA A 180 2.19 -5.14 7.68
CA ALA A 180 2.48 -4.78 6.29
C ALA A 180 1.34 -5.27 5.38
N GLY A 181 0.87 -4.39 4.48
CA GLY A 181 -0.05 -4.79 3.43
C GLY A 181 0.65 -5.69 2.43
N GLY A 182 0.51 -7.01 2.62
CA GLY A 182 0.64 -7.94 1.50
C GLY A 182 -0.53 -7.75 0.52
N ASP A 183 -0.36 -8.22 -0.71
CA ASP A 183 -1.32 -8.06 -1.79
C ASP A 183 -2.74 -8.40 -1.34
N VAL A 184 -3.69 -7.49 -1.59
CA VAL A 184 -5.12 -7.73 -1.37
C VAL A 184 -5.60 -8.65 -2.50
N SER A 185 -5.23 -9.92 -2.38
CA SER A 185 -5.72 -11.00 -3.23
C SER A 185 -7.22 -11.12 -3.03
N VAL A 186 -7.97 -10.49 -3.92
CA VAL A 186 -9.41 -10.65 -4.06
C VAL A 186 -9.69 -12.10 -4.44
N VAL A 187 -9.91 -12.94 -3.43
CA VAL A 187 -10.27 -14.34 -3.61
C VAL A 187 -11.62 -14.39 -4.31
N THR A 188 -11.57 -14.57 -5.63
CA THR A 188 -12.71 -14.78 -6.52
C THR A 188 -13.28 -16.19 -6.29
N GLY A 189 -13.91 -16.37 -5.12
CA GLY A 189 -14.66 -17.56 -4.77
C GLY A 189 -15.83 -17.75 -5.72
N HIS A 190 -15.61 -18.55 -6.76
CA HIS A 190 -16.65 -18.96 -7.70
C HIS A 190 -17.70 -19.85 -7.02
N GLN A 191 -18.90 -19.87 -7.60
CA GLN A 191 -20.04 -20.75 -7.25
C GLN A 191 -20.81 -20.27 -6.00
N GLN A 192 -22.14 -20.14 -6.00
CA GLN A 192 -23.15 -20.62 -6.95
C GLN A 192 -24.40 -19.71 -6.98
N GLU A 193 -24.96 -19.44 -8.16
CA GLU A 193 -26.32 -18.89 -8.33
C GLU A 193 -27.34 -19.89 -7.79
N PRO A 194 -28.41 -19.44 -7.09
CA PRO A 194 -29.66 -19.27 -7.83
C PRO A 194 -30.61 -18.14 -7.36
N ALA A 195 -31.06 -17.37 -8.35
CA ALA A 195 -32.45 -16.95 -8.59
C ALA A 195 -33.20 -16.07 -7.55
N SER A 196 -33.54 -14.88 -8.04
CA SER A 196 -34.78 -14.12 -7.76
C SER A 196 -35.03 -13.54 -6.36
N SER A 197 -34.93 -12.22 -6.27
CA SER A 197 -36.13 -11.39 -6.04
C SER A 197 -35.88 -9.93 -6.40
N SER A 198 -36.80 -9.34 -7.16
CA SER A 198 -36.79 -7.91 -7.48
C SER A 198 -37.54 -7.12 -6.41
N LEU A 199 -36.89 -6.14 -5.77
CA LEU A 199 -37.60 -5.05 -5.10
C LEU A 199 -37.00 -3.70 -5.49
N SER A 200 -37.77 -2.93 -6.25
CA SER A 200 -37.52 -1.52 -6.54
C SER A 200 -37.85 -0.66 -5.33
N PHE A 201 -37.01 0.33 -5.01
CA PHE A 201 -37.43 1.46 -4.17
C PHE A 201 -37.02 2.80 -4.77
N THR A 202 -37.99 3.52 -5.30
CA THR A 202 -37.88 4.93 -5.72
C THR A 202 -38.50 5.82 -4.65
N GLY A 203 -37.75 6.77 -4.09
CA GLY A 203 -38.28 7.71 -3.09
C GLY A 203 -37.42 8.95 -2.99
N LEU A 204 -37.86 10.05 -3.60
CA LEU A 204 -37.22 11.36 -3.50
C LEU A 204 -37.74 12.12 -2.27
N THR A 205 -36.85 12.77 -1.53
CA THR A 205 -37.17 13.99 -0.78
C THR A 205 -36.14 15.06 -1.15
N SER A 206 -36.57 16.33 -1.14
CA SER A 206 -35.74 17.46 -1.56
C SER A 206 -35.90 18.61 -0.57
N SER A 207 -34.78 19.03 0.03
CA SER A 207 -34.60 20.30 0.73
C SER A 207 -33.11 20.63 0.78
N SER A 208 -32.80 21.92 0.76
CA SER A 208 -31.48 22.45 0.40
C SER A 208 -30.58 22.80 1.60
N ILE A 209 -29.37 23.31 1.30
CA ILE A 209 -28.47 24.10 2.16
C ILE A 209 -27.37 23.31 2.93
N PHE A 210 -26.29 23.04 2.18
CA PHE A 210 -24.86 22.94 2.56
C PHE A 210 -24.29 21.89 3.56
N GLN A 211 -23.09 21.44 3.16
CA GLN A 211 -21.90 21.07 3.95
C GLN A 211 -21.63 19.57 4.26
N ASP A 212 -20.37 19.18 4.03
CA ASP A 212 -19.68 17.91 4.36
C ASP A 212 -20.33 16.56 3.98
N ASP A 213 -20.29 16.27 2.68
CA ASP A 213 -20.54 14.94 2.06
C ASP A 213 -19.43 13.92 2.40
N LEU A 214 -19.39 13.44 3.66
CA LEU A 214 -18.53 12.33 4.09
C LEU A 214 -19.15 10.96 3.74
N GLY A 215 -19.47 10.78 2.46
CA GLY A 215 -19.88 9.50 1.90
C GLY A 215 -18.70 8.52 1.69
N PRO A 216 -18.99 7.23 1.44
CA PRO A 216 -17.98 6.29 0.93
C PRO A 216 -17.41 6.81 -0.42
N PRO A 217 -16.11 6.58 -0.73
CA PRO A 217 -15.47 7.14 -1.93
C PRO A 217 -16.27 6.84 -3.19
N GLN A 218 -16.80 7.89 -3.82
CA GLN A 218 -17.84 7.76 -4.82
C GLN A 218 -17.20 7.57 -6.20
N CYS A 219 -17.50 6.44 -6.84
CA CYS A 219 -17.15 6.22 -8.25
C CYS A 219 -18.01 7.12 -9.14
N LYS A 220 -17.40 8.20 -9.65
CA LYS A 220 -18.06 9.22 -10.48
C LYS A 220 -17.66 9.06 -11.93
N SER A 221 -18.65 9.10 -12.82
CA SER A 221 -18.44 9.28 -14.25
C SER A 221 -18.50 10.78 -14.58
N ILE A 222 -17.36 11.34 -14.98
CA ILE A 222 -17.21 12.76 -15.32
C ILE A 222 -16.89 12.85 -16.81
N THR A 223 -17.81 13.43 -17.58
CA THR A 223 -17.65 13.66 -19.02
C THR A 223 -17.23 15.10 -19.25
N LEU A 224 -16.06 15.30 -19.84
CA LEU A 224 -15.47 16.59 -20.17
C LEU A 224 -15.32 16.74 -21.69
N GLU A 225 -15.64 17.91 -22.24
CA GLU A 225 -15.20 18.24 -23.60
C GLU A 225 -13.75 18.73 -23.60
N ARG A 226 -12.94 18.24 -24.55
CA ARG A 226 -11.54 18.64 -24.66
C ARG A 226 -11.43 20.07 -25.23
N GLY A 227 -11.18 21.03 -24.34
CA GLY A 227 -10.88 22.42 -24.70
C GLY A 227 -9.55 22.61 -25.47
N PRO A 228 -9.23 23.85 -25.89
CA PRO A 228 -8.03 24.14 -26.69
C PRO A 228 -6.73 23.74 -25.95
N ASP A 229 -6.64 24.04 -24.66
CA ASP A 229 -5.53 23.64 -23.77
C ASP A 229 -5.66 22.20 -23.22
N GLY A 230 -6.57 21.40 -23.79
CA GLY A 230 -6.86 20.04 -23.36
C GLY A 230 -7.91 19.97 -22.25
N LEU A 231 -7.70 19.05 -21.29
CA LEU A 231 -8.70 18.72 -20.26
C LEU A 231 -8.63 19.61 -19.00
N GLY A 232 -7.63 20.49 -18.88
CA GLY A 232 -7.56 21.43 -17.76
C GLY A 232 -7.11 20.86 -16.42
N PHE A 233 -6.37 19.74 -16.38
CA PHE A 233 -5.77 19.21 -15.15
C PHE A 233 -4.41 18.54 -15.39
N SER A 234 -3.71 18.23 -14.30
CA SER A 234 -2.44 17.50 -14.28
C SER A 234 -2.50 16.30 -13.32
N ILE A 235 -1.69 15.27 -13.57
CA ILE A 235 -1.68 14.01 -12.81
C ILE A 235 -0.33 13.72 -12.14
N VAL A 236 -0.35 12.82 -11.15
CA VAL A 236 0.80 12.18 -10.49
C VAL A 236 0.49 10.69 -10.25
N GLY A 237 1.51 9.93 -9.83
CA GLY A 237 1.43 8.48 -9.71
C GLY A 237 1.59 7.78 -11.06
N GLY A 238 1.25 6.49 -11.10
CA GLY A 238 1.55 5.53 -12.15
C GLY A 238 2.48 4.42 -11.64
N TYR A 239 2.44 3.26 -12.28
CA TYR A 239 3.41 2.20 -12.06
C TYR A 239 4.83 2.67 -12.41
N GLY A 240 5.83 2.31 -11.60
CA GLY A 240 7.22 2.75 -11.74
C GLY A 240 7.47 4.24 -11.47
N SER A 241 6.51 4.99 -10.90
CA SER A 241 6.70 6.44 -10.69
C SER A 241 7.80 6.74 -9.65
N PRO A 242 8.39 7.96 -9.65
CA PRO A 242 9.37 8.38 -8.63
C PRO A 242 8.86 8.40 -7.18
N HIS A 243 7.56 8.11 -6.96
CA HIS A 243 6.90 8.06 -5.65
C HIS A 243 6.49 6.62 -5.28
N GLY A 244 6.94 5.62 -6.05
CA GLY A 244 6.49 4.23 -5.98
C GLY A 244 5.31 3.94 -6.91
N ASP A 245 4.83 2.71 -6.84
CA ASP A 245 3.66 2.23 -7.60
C ASP A 245 2.38 2.79 -6.97
N LEU A 246 1.90 3.90 -7.51
CA LEU A 246 0.71 4.60 -7.03
C LEU A 246 -0.35 4.66 -8.14
N PRO A 247 -1.65 4.65 -7.81
CA PRO A 247 -2.70 5.01 -8.76
C PRO A 247 -2.50 6.39 -9.40
N ILE A 248 -3.18 6.64 -10.52
CA ILE A 248 -3.16 7.94 -11.19
C ILE A 248 -4.06 8.92 -10.43
N TYR A 249 -3.48 9.96 -9.82
CA TYR A 249 -4.21 10.98 -9.06
C TYR A 249 -4.16 12.36 -9.73
N VAL A 250 -5.25 13.14 -9.61
CA VAL A 250 -5.31 14.54 -10.04
C VAL A 250 -4.46 15.41 -9.09
N LYS A 251 -3.31 15.88 -9.59
CA LYS A 251 -2.38 16.75 -8.85
C LYS A 251 -2.92 18.17 -8.71
N THR A 252 -3.50 18.72 -9.76
CA THR A 252 -3.98 20.11 -9.85
C THR A 252 -4.96 20.23 -10.99
N VAL A 253 -6.12 20.86 -10.72
CA VAL A 253 -7.06 21.34 -11.74
C VAL A 253 -6.72 22.79 -12.05
N PHE A 254 -6.63 23.15 -13.32
CA PHE A 254 -6.23 24.49 -13.77
C PHE A 254 -7.47 25.37 -13.98
N ALA A 255 -7.48 26.56 -13.39
CA ALA A 255 -8.55 27.54 -13.57
C ALA A 255 -8.73 27.88 -15.07
N LYS A 256 -9.99 27.94 -15.52
CA LYS A 256 -10.40 28.10 -16.94
C LYS A 256 -10.07 26.92 -17.87
N GLY A 257 -9.61 25.79 -17.35
CA GLY A 257 -9.56 24.53 -18.11
C GLY A 257 -10.86 23.75 -17.98
N ALA A 258 -11.18 22.87 -18.95
CA ALA A 258 -12.47 22.17 -19.02
C ALA A 258 -12.90 21.47 -17.71
N ALA A 259 -11.99 20.78 -17.01
CA ALA A 259 -12.26 20.19 -15.70
C ALA A 259 -12.64 21.21 -14.60
N SER A 260 -12.15 22.45 -14.68
CA SER A 260 -12.52 23.55 -13.79
C SER A 260 -13.85 24.21 -14.16
N GLU A 261 -14.29 24.09 -15.40
CA GLU A 261 -15.57 24.63 -15.88
C GLU A 261 -16.73 23.66 -15.59
N ASP A 262 -16.48 22.35 -15.70
CA ASP A 262 -17.37 21.29 -15.22
C ASP A 262 -17.44 21.24 -13.67
N GLY A 263 -16.30 21.44 -13.00
CA GLY A 263 -16.22 21.60 -11.55
C GLY A 263 -16.43 20.33 -10.71
N ARG A 264 -16.76 19.18 -11.32
CA ARG A 264 -16.92 17.91 -10.58
C ARG A 264 -15.58 17.26 -10.24
N LEU A 265 -14.57 17.42 -11.10
CA LEU A 265 -13.22 16.88 -10.91
C LEU A 265 -12.42 17.75 -9.92
N LYS A 266 -11.77 17.13 -8.95
CA LYS A 266 -11.05 17.78 -7.85
C LYS A 266 -9.61 17.30 -7.75
N ARG A 267 -8.76 18.13 -7.14
CA ARG A 267 -7.42 17.70 -6.71
C ARG A 267 -7.57 16.61 -5.65
N GLY A 268 -6.88 15.49 -5.84
CA GLY A 268 -6.96 14.30 -4.99
C GLY A 268 -7.80 13.17 -5.57
N ASP A 269 -8.67 13.44 -6.55
CA ASP A 269 -9.43 12.38 -7.24
C ASP A 269 -8.47 11.36 -7.89
N GLN A 270 -8.76 10.06 -7.73
CA GLN A 270 -8.07 8.98 -8.43
C GLN A 270 -8.76 8.73 -9.76
N ILE A 271 -8.03 8.77 -10.87
CA ILE A 271 -8.55 8.40 -12.19
C ILE A 271 -8.36 6.90 -12.39
N ILE A 272 -9.47 6.16 -12.39
CA ILE A 272 -9.47 4.70 -12.57
C ILE A 272 -9.66 4.29 -14.04
N ALA A 273 -10.33 5.11 -14.87
CA ALA A 273 -10.44 4.84 -16.31
C ALA A 273 -10.64 6.11 -17.15
N VAL A 274 -10.26 6.01 -18.44
CA VAL A 274 -10.43 7.05 -19.47
C VAL A 274 -11.07 6.43 -20.71
N ASN A 275 -12.26 6.90 -21.10
CA ASN A 275 -13.07 6.34 -22.19
C ASN A 275 -13.23 4.80 -22.11
N GLY A 276 -13.35 4.27 -20.90
CA GLY A 276 -13.44 2.82 -20.62
C GLY A 276 -12.10 2.07 -20.60
N GLN A 277 -10.97 2.70 -20.95
CA GLN A 277 -9.64 2.12 -20.75
C GLN A 277 -9.22 2.29 -19.29
N SER A 278 -8.97 1.19 -18.56
CA SER A 278 -8.45 1.24 -17.18
C SER A 278 -7.08 1.91 -17.12
N LEU A 279 -6.79 2.60 -16.01
CA LEU A 279 -5.47 3.11 -15.65
C LEU A 279 -4.78 2.32 -14.52
N GLU A 280 -5.37 1.20 -14.10
CA GLU A 280 -4.80 0.30 -13.09
C GLU A 280 -3.52 -0.37 -13.61
N GLY A 281 -2.44 -0.32 -12.83
CA GLY A 281 -1.12 -0.85 -13.22
C GLY A 281 -0.41 -0.09 -14.34
N VAL A 282 -0.98 0.98 -14.88
CA VAL A 282 -0.45 1.74 -16.02
C VAL A 282 0.66 2.69 -15.56
N THR A 283 1.73 2.84 -16.36
CA THR A 283 2.84 3.77 -16.05
C THR A 283 2.41 5.24 -16.15
N HIS A 284 3.20 6.15 -15.56
CA HIS A 284 2.91 7.58 -15.65
C HIS A 284 2.86 8.07 -17.11
N GLU A 285 3.83 7.66 -17.91
CA GLU A 285 3.98 8.02 -19.32
C GLU A 285 2.82 7.50 -20.17
N GLU A 286 2.35 6.27 -19.93
CA GLU A 286 1.21 5.69 -20.61
C GLU A 286 -0.11 6.36 -20.22
N ALA A 287 -0.33 6.67 -18.94
CA ALA A 287 -1.52 7.40 -18.50
C ALA A 287 -1.56 8.81 -19.12
N VAL A 288 -0.41 9.50 -19.19
CA VAL A 288 -0.26 10.76 -19.94
C VAL A 288 -0.51 10.57 -21.44
N ALA A 289 -0.07 9.46 -22.04
CA ALA A 289 -0.29 9.17 -23.46
C ALA A 289 -1.78 8.90 -23.76
N ILE A 290 -2.49 8.15 -22.91
CA ILE A 290 -3.94 7.91 -23.00
C ILE A 290 -4.70 9.25 -22.92
N LEU A 291 -4.42 10.08 -21.90
CA LEU A 291 -5.05 11.40 -21.71
C LEU A 291 -4.68 12.42 -22.81
N LYS A 292 -3.57 12.24 -23.53
CA LYS A 292 -3.21 13.06 -24.71
C LYS A 292 -3.83 12.55 -26.02
N ARG A 293 -4.12 11.25 -26.13
CA ARG A 293 -4.66 10.60 -27.34
C ARG A 293 -6.16 10.85 -27.54
N THR A 294 -6.92 11.09 -26.47
CA THR A 294 -8.37 11.39 -26.53
C THR A 294 -8.67 12.73 -27.21
N LYS A 295 -9.81 12.83 -27.90
CA LYS A 295 -10.26 14.02 -28.65
C LYS A 295 -11.77 14.21 -28.48
N GLY A 296 -12.24 15.46 -28.49
CA GLY A 296 -13.65 15.78 -28.22
C GLY A 296 -14.04 15.34 -26.81
N THR A 297 -15.18 14.68 -26.69
CA THR A 297 -15.73 14.12 -25.45
C THR A 297 -14.79 13.10 -24.80
N VAL A 298 -14.49 13.29 -23.51
CA VAL A 298 -13.68 12.38 -22.69
C VAL A 298 -14.43 12.04 -21.40
N THR A 299 -14.76 10.77 -21.22
CA THR A 299 -15.36 10.23 -20.00
C THR A 299 -14.28 9.70 -19.09
N LEU A 300 -14.09 10.33 -17.94
CA LEU A 300 -13.25 9.86 -16.84
C LEU A 300 -14.12 9.09 -15.86
N MET A 301 -13.69 7.90 -15.44
CA MET A 301 -14.16 7.32 -14.18
C MET A 301 -13.16 7.68 -13.09
N VAL A 302 -13.67 8.26 -11.99
CA VAL A 302 -12.83 8.69 -10.87
C VAL A 302 -13.40 8.24 -9.52
N LEU A 303 -12.52 8.08 -8.53
CA LEU A 303 -12.88 7.98 -7.12
C LEU A 303 -12.52 9.31 -6.44
N SER A 304 -13.49 9.94 -5.77
CA SER A 304 -13.29 11.07 -4.84
C SER A 304 -13.51 10.62 -3.41
#